data_AF-A0A9X1I436-F1
#
_entry.id   AF-A0A9X1I436-F1
#
_cell.length_a   1.000
_cell.length_b   1.000
_cell.length_c   1.000
_cell.angle_alpha   90.00
_cell.angle_beta   90.00
_cell.angle_gamma   90.00
#
_symmetry.space_group_name_H-M   'P 1'
#
loop_
_entity.id
_entity.type
_entity.pdbx_description
1 polymer ?
#
loop_
_entity_poly.entity_id
_entity_poly.type
_entity_poly.pdbx_seq_one_letter_code
_entity_poly.pdbx_strand_id
1 'polypeptide(L)'
;MKKDYNNIKKCIGIILLILSIAANAQLNNDIGSVEAYRILNERSNKTTSSASSPVIIKTTNSGFKKIRIEFNGVEGSFASRELLLGFSEKTSDGFDYGYDSESTLHADDLGLNLNGKNYGIQAYSQLTSKKVVKLNHQASGNHRFVINITELENIEEDQDIFLIDKMNNVYFDLSKGDGYEFYSIKGIFSDRFEIVFQEDSQTLHANNVSFTTKNMYLQRNINTFFAKQLINGASKLTVVNLQGQKILELFNVTQQDLESGISFNNFLSNTYVVLLQTKSHGILTKKVVVK
;
A
#
# COMPACT_ATOMS: atom_id res chain seq x y z
N MET A 1 -16.16 54.75 20.59
CA MET A 1 -17.12 53.61 20.57
C MET A 1 -16.80 52.73 19.38
N LYS A 2 -16.01 51.67 19.58
CA LYS A 2 -16.55 50.30 19.62
C LYS A 2 -17.45 50.00 18.41
N LYS A 3 -16.88 49.85 17.22
CA LYS A 3 -17.56 49.08 16.16
C LYS A 3 -16.69 48.38 15.13
N ASP A 4 -15.37 48.58 15.12
CA ASP A 4 -14.49 47.86 14.17
C ASP A 4 -13.48 46.91 14.84
N TYR A 5 -13.76 46.50 16.08
CA TYR A 5 -12.96 45.50 16.82
C TYR A 5 -13.58 44.09 16.82
N ASN A 6 -14.60 43.85 15.97
CA ASN A 6 -15.32 42.56 15.90
C ASN A 6 -15.15 41.80 14.58
N ASN A 7 -14.36 42.30 13.61
CA ASN A 7 -14.15 41.59 12.33
C ASN A 7 -12.69 41.23 12.03
N ILE A 8 -11.75 41.49 12.94
CA ILE A 8 -10.32 41.10 12.80
C ILE A 8 -9.94 40.03 13.86
N LYS A 9 -10.94 39.36 14.44
CA LYS A 9 -10.81 38.13 15.24
C LYS A 9 -11.74 37.02 14.75
N LYS A 10 -11.95 36.89 13.43
CA LYS A 10 -12.11 35.56 12.84
C LYS A 10 -10.72 34.99 12.61
N CYS A 11 -10.09 34.68 13.74
CA CYS A 11 -8.91 33.84 13.87
C CYS A 11 -9.12 32.56 13.05
N ILE A 12 -8.14 32.15 12.24
CA ILE A 12 -7.12 31.18 12.66
C ILE A 12 -7.75 30.09 13.51
N GLY A 13 -8.04 28.96 12.87
CA GLY A 13 -8.64 27.78 13.50
C GLY A 13 -9.72 27.15 12.65
N ILE A 14 -9.40 26.72 11.42
CA ILE A 14 -10.08 25.54 10.89
C ILE A 14 -9.58 24.39 11.76
N ILE A 15 -10.25 24.19 12.89
CA ILE A 15 -10.16 22.95 13.65
C ILE A 15 -10.77 21.90 12.72
N LEU A 16 -9.91 21.12 12.06
CA LEU A 16 -10.29 19.89 11.40
C LEU A 16 -10.70 18.92 12.52
N LEU A 17 -11.92 19.05 13.01
CA LEU A 17 -12.46 18.13 14.01
C LEU A 17 -12.83 16.83 13.29
N ILE A 18 -11.82 15.98 13.07
CA ILE A 18 -12.06 14.57 12.74
C ILE A 18 -12.68 13.97 14.01
N LEU A 19 -14.01 13.84 14.05
CA LEU A 19 -14.64 12.93 15.00
C LEU A 19 -14.35 11.50 14.53
N SER A 20 -13.18 10.98 14.89
CA SER A 20 -12.96 9.54 15.04
C SER A 20 -13.77 9.10 16.26
N ILE A 21 -14.76 8.20 16.08
CA ILE A 21 -15.46 7.59 17.22
C ILE A 21 -15.02 6.13 17.31
N ALA A 22 -14.70 5.74 18.55
CA ALA A 22 -14.14 4.48 19.03
C ALA A 22 -12.76 4.12 18.43
N ALA A 23 -11.70 4.76 18.96
CA ALA A 23 -10.41 4.09 19.04
C ALA A 23 -10.57 2.93 20.03
N ASN A 24 -10.76 1.72 19.53
CA ASN A 24 -10.69 0.53 20.37
C ASN A 24 -9.21 0.18 20.53
N ALA A 25 -8.56 0.81 21.51
CA ALA A 25 -7.18 0.49 21.84
C ALA A 25 -7.12 -0.92 22.44
N GLN A 26 -6.42 -1.83 21.78
CA GLN A 26 -6.01 -3.09 22.40
C GLN A 26 -4.70 -2.85 23.13
N LEU A 27 -4.64 -3.26 24.40
CA LEU A 27 -3.48 -3.09 25.26
C LEU A 27 -2.90 -4.45 25.61
N ASN A 28 -1.59 -4.53 25.54
CA ASN A 28 -0.78 -5.61 26.07
C ASN A 28 0.37 -5.02 26.89
N ASN A 29 0.48 -5.42 28.16
CA ASN A 29 1.47 -4.83 29.07
C ASN A 29 2.93 -5.17 28.71
N ASP A 30 3.16 -6.26 27.98
CA ASP A 30 4.49 -6.75 27.65
C ASP A 30 4.92 -6.35 26.23
N ILE A 31 3.97 -6.28 25.29
CA ILE A 31 4.25 -5.97 23.87
C ILE A 31 3.95 -4.50 23.54
N GLY A 32 2.82 -3.97 23.99
CA GLY A 32 2.39 -2.61 23.70
C GLY A 32 0.92 -2.51 23.34
N SER A 33 0.54 -1.44 22.63
CA SER A 33 -0.85 -1.16 22.25
C SER A 33 -1.01 -1.02 20.74
N VAL A 34 -2.22 -1.29 20.25
CA VAL A 34 -2.66 -0.99 18.88
C VAL A 34 -4.01 -0.30 18.90
N GLU A 35 -4.24 0.56 17.91
CA GLU A 35 -5.52 1.23 17.74
C GLU A 35 -6.23 0.78 16.46
N ALA A 36 -7.56 0.87 16.49
CA ALA A 36 -8.41 0.73 15.32
C ALA A 36 -9.48 1.81 15.35
N TYR A 37 -9.69 2.48 14.22
CA TYR A 37 -10.68 3.55 14.11
C TYR A 37 -11.38 3.54 12.76
N ARG A 38 -12.59 4.10 12.72
CA ARG A 38 -13.33 4.40 11.50
C ARG A 38 -13.53 5.90 11.39
N ILE A 39 -13.20 6.50 10.26
CA ILE A 39 -13.52 7.91 10.01
C ILE A 39 -14.98 7.99 9.56
N LEU A 40 -15.83 8.65 10.34
CA LEU A 40 -17.29 8.67 10.13
C LEU A 40 -17.79 9.79 9.19
N ASN A 41 -16.90 10.64 8.66
CA ASN A 41 -17.32 11.86 7.96
C ASN A 41 -16.82 11.91 6.51
N GLU A 42 -17.76 11.80 5.55
CA GLU A 42 -17.56 11.90 4.10
C GLU A 42 -17.08 13.30 3.63
N ARG A 43 -17.03 14.31 4.52
CA ARG A 43 -16.66 15.70 4.17
C ARG A 43 -15.24 16.13 4.56
N SER A 44 -14.37 15.18 4.88
CA SER A 44 -12.93 15.45 4.85
C SER A 44 -12.37 14.76 3.62
N ASN A 45 -12.14 15.52 2.55
CA ASN A 45 -11.09 15.14 1.61
C ASN A 45 -9.77 15.19 2.39
N LYS A 46 -9.47 14.10 3.11
CA LYS A 46 -8.09 13.77 3.42
C LYS A 46 -7.53 13.41 2.05
N THR A 47 -6.96 14.39 1.35
CA THR A 47 -5.73 14.12 0.64
C THR A 47 -4.82 13.50 1.69
N THR A 48 -4.86 12.18 1.82
CA THR A 48 -3.74 11.42 2.35
C THR A 48 -2.65 11.77 1.37
N SER A 49 -1.86 12.78 1.74
CA SER A 49 -0.60 13.04 1.09
C SER A 49 0.08 11.69 1.00
N SER A 50 0.30 11.22 -0.22
CA SER A 50 1.22 10.15 -0.59
C SER A 50 2.67 10.57 -0.28
N ALA A 51 2.87 11.17 0.89
CA ALA A 51 4.15 11.39 1.50
C ALA A 51 4.32 10.19 2.42
N SER A 52 5.26 9.31 2.07
CA SER A 52 5.76 8.27 2.96
C SER A 52 6.11 8.91 4.29
N SER A 53 5.29 8.71 5.32
CA SER A 53 5.73 9.02 6.68
C SER A 53 6.95 8.14 6.95
N PRO A 54 8.06 8.69 7.43
CA PRO A 54 9.25 7.88 7.68
C PRO A 54 8.92 6.80 8.71
N VAL A 55 9.40 5.58 8.48
CA VAL A 55 9.29 4.49 9.45
C VAL A 55 10.02 4.91 10.73
N ILE A 56 9.33 4.80 11.86
CA ILE A 56 9.90 5.13 13.17
C ILE A 56 10.78 3.96 13.60
N ILE A 57 12.07 4.21 13.82
CA ILE A 57 13.01 3.21 14.35
C ILE A 57 13.21 3.45 15.85
N LYS A 58 13.03 2.40 16.66
CA LYS A 58 13.24 2.43 18.12
C LYS A 58 14.20 1.31 18.55
N THR A 59 15.00 1.61 19.57
CA THR A 59 15.81 0.63 20.29
C THR A 59 15.45 0.71 21.76
N THR A 60 15.05 -0.41 22.35
CA THR A 60 14.56 -0.49 23.73
C THR A 60 15.08 -1.75 24.43
N ASN A 61 14.95 -1.81 25.76
CA ASN A 61 15.25 -3.01 26.54
C ASN A 61 14.03 -3.94 26.73
N SER A 62 13.05 -3.91 25.81
CA SER A 62 11.82 -4.71 25.93
C SER A 62 12.07 -6.22 25.84
N GLY A 63 13.18 -6.65 25.24
CA GLY A 63 13.45 -8.07 24.96
C GLY A 63 12.59 -8.64 23.82
N PHE A 64 11.92 -7.77 23.06
CA PHE A 64 11.17 -8.11 21.85
C PHE A 64 11.74 -7.36 20.65
N LYS A 65 11.75 -8.02 19.51
CA LYS A 65 11.76 -7.34 18.21
C LYS A 65 10.30 -7.06 17.82
N LYS A 66 9.95 -5.84 17.41
CA LYS A 66 8.56 -5.51 17.07
C LYS A 66 8.43 -4.84 15.72
N ILE A 67 7.33 -5.16 15.05
CA ILE A 67 6.93 -4.57 13.78
C ILE A 67 5.50 -4.08 13.93
N ARG A 68 5.32 -2.76 13.76
CA ARG A 68 3.99 -2.15 13.69
C ARG A 68 3.59 -1.93 12.24
N ILE A 69 2.40 -2.40 11.93
CA ILE A 69 1.83 -2.33 10.59
C ILE A 69 0.57 -1.51 10.67
N GLU A 70 0.38 -0.64 9.69
CA GLU A 70 -0.83 0.12 9.50
C GLU A 70 -1.53 -0.35 8.23
N PHE A 71 -2.85 -0.52 8.35
CA PHE A 71 -3.76 -0.78 7.25
C PHE A 71 -4.75 0.38 7.17
N ASN A 72 -4.91 0.94 5.98
CA ASN A 72 -5.82 2.07 5.76
C ASN A 72 -6.66 1.87 4.49
N GLY A 73 -7.92 2.31 4.57
CA GLY A 73 -8.73 2.62 3.41
C GLY A 73 -8.18 3.85 2.67
N VAL A 74 -7.98 3.70 1.36
CA VAL A 74 -7.54 4.78 0.45
C VAL A 74 -8.71 5.32 -0.34
N GLU A 75 -9.54 4.44 -0.90
CA GLU A 75 -10.70 4.80 -1.73
C GLU A 75 -11.88 3.88 -1.44
N GLY A 76 -13.04 4.47 -1.17
CA GLY A 76 -14.29 3.75 -0.89
C GLY A 76 -14.39 3.18 0.53
N SER A 77 -13.32 3.22 1.32
CA SER A 77 -13.31 2.87 2.73
C SER A 77 -12.55 3.90 3.56
N PHE A 78 -12.96 4.02 4.82
CA PHE A 78 -12.41 4.94 5.82
C PHE A 78 -11.91 4.21 7.06
N ALA A 79 -11.67 2.91 6.93
CA ALA A 79 -11.15 2.09 8.00
C ALA A 79 -9.65 2.31 8.19
N SER A 80 -9.22 2.21 9.44
CA SER A 80 -7.82 2.18 9.82
C SER A 80 -7.60 1.17 10.93
N ARG A 81 -6.52 0.39 10.81
CA ARG A 81 -6.11 -0.65 11.74
C ARG A 81 -4.62 -0.60 11.93
N GLU A 82 -4.20 -0.64 13.20
CA GLU A 82 -2.84 -1.02 13.55
C GLU A 82 -2.76 -2.50 13.96
N LEU A 83 -1.66 -3.14 13.55
CA LEU A 83 -1.28 -4.47 14.00
C LEU A 83 0.12 -4.40 14.61
N LEU A 84 0.36 -5.18 15.66
CA LEU A 84 1.65 -5.26 16.33
C LEU A 84 2.12 -6.71 16.42
N LEU A 85 3.23 -6.98 15.74
CA LEU A 85 3.90 -8.26 15.75
C LEU A 85 5.09 -8.15 16.70
N GLY A 86 5.17 -9.04 17.69
CA GLY A 86 6.32 -9.13 18.60
C GLY A 86 7.04 -10.47 18.42
N PHE A 87 8.37 -10.48 18.37
CA PHE A 87 9.19 -11.68 18.26
C PHE A 87 10.13 -11.78 19.46
N SER A 88 10.12 -12.92 20.15
CA SER A 88 10.99 -13.17 21.29
C SER A 88 11.30 -14.67 21.44
N GLU A 89 12.39 -14.99 22.13
CA GLU A 89 12.71 -16.37 22.54
C GLU A 89 11.78 -16.87 23.65
N LYS A 90 11.00 -15.97 24.28
CA LYS A 90 10.10 -16.29 25.40
C LYS A 90 8.70 -16.73 24.96
N THR A 91 8.37 -16.59 23.68
CA THR A 91 7.04 -16.81 23.11
C THR A 91 7.08 -17.84 21.99
N SER A 92 5.92 -18.30 21.54
CA SER A 92 5.77 -19.35 20.53
C SER A 92 5.06 -18.83 19.28
N ASP A 93 4.92 -19.65 18.24
CA ASP A 93 4.05 -19.34 17.09
C ASP A 93 2.57 -19.75 17.34
N GLY A 94 2.28 -20.24 18.55
CA GLY A 94 0.95 -20.56 19.01
C GLY A 94 0.29 -19.37 19.71
N PHE A 95 -0.75 -19.67 20.50
CA PHE A 95 -1.35 -18.67 21.38
C PHE A 95 -0.50 -18.52 22.66
N ASP A 96 -0.08 -17.31 22.97
CA ASP A 96 0.70 -16.96 24.15
C ASP A 96 -0.12 -16.07 25.10
N TYR A 97 -0.53 -16.64 26.23
CA TYR A 97 -1.35 -15.96 27.23
C TYR A 97 -0.60 -14.76 27.83
N GLY A 98 -1.25 -13.60 27.84
CA GLY A 98 -0.65 -12.36 28.33
C GLY A 98 0.18 -11.62 27.27
N TYR A 99 0.34 -12.18 26.07
CA TYR A 99 1.06 -11.58 24.93
C TYR A 99 0.12 -11.29 23.76
N ASP A 100 -0.77 -12.22 23.45
CA ASP A 100 -1.69 -12.09 22.32
C ASP A 100 -2.97 -11.34 22.69
N SER A 101 -3.49 -10.56 21.73
CA SER A 101 -4.77 -9.86 21.86
C SER A 101 -5.69 -10.16 20.67
N GLU A 102 -6.65 -11.06 20.90
CA GLU A 102 -7.69 -11.39 19.92
C GLU A 102 -8.50 -10.13 19.61
N SER A 103 -8.77 -9.89 18.34
CA SER A 103 -9.53 -8.74 17.84
C SER A 103 -10.74 -9.21 17.05
N THR A 104 -11.79 -8.40 17.06
CA THR A 104 -12.95 -8.62 16.18
C THR A 104 -12.70 -7.87 14.88
N LEU A 105 -12.69 -8.57 13.74
CA LEU A 105 -12.69 -7.90 12.43
C LEU A 105 -13.98 -7.14 12.21
N HIS A 106 -13.86 -5.93 11.68
CA HIS A 106 -14.96 -5.11 11.22
C HIS A 106 -15.05 -5.13 9.69
N ALA A 107 -15.99 -4.37 9.15
CA ALA A 107 -16.05 -4.10 7.72
C ALA A 107 -14.79 -3.34 7.27
N ASP A 108 -14.15 -3.79 6.19
CA ASP A 108 -12.94 -3.19 5.62
C ASP A 108 -11.77 -3.20 6.61
N ASP A 109 -11.19 -4.36 6.85
CA ASP A 109 -10.35 -4.54 8.02
C ASP A 109 -9.29 -5.63 7.81
N LEU A 110 -8.22 -5.53 8.59
CA LEU A 110 -7.08 -6.44 8.57
C LEU A 110 -6.83 -6.98 9.99
N GLY A 111 -6.34 -8.21 10.07
CA GLY A 111 -6.00 -8.87 11.34
C GLY A 111 -4.87 -9.86 11.17
N LEU A 112 -4.12 -10.11 12.24
CA LEU A 112 -3.16 -11.21 12.31
C LEU A 112 -3.94 -12.52 12.42
N ASN A 113 -3.60 -13.51 11.58
CA ASN A 113 -4.27 -14.81 11.58
C ASN A 113 -3.55 -15.76 12.52
N LEU A 114 -4.28 -16.25 13.53
CA LEU A 114 -3.91 -17.42 14.30
C LEU A 114 -5.04 -18.44 14.25
N ASN A 115 -4.82 -19.56 13.57
CA ASN A 115 -5.80 -20.65 13.44
C ASN A 115 -7.18 -20.17 12.96
N GLY A 116 -7.21 -19.19 12.03
CA GLY A 116 -8.44 -18.63 11.47
C GLY A 116 -9.11 -17.56 12.33
N LYS A 117 -8.60 -17.27 13.52
CA LYS A 117 -9.01 -16.14 14.36
C LYS A 117 -8.21 -14.88 14.01
N ASN A 118 -8.69 -13.74 14.49
CA ASN A 118 -8.10 -12.44 14.23
C ASN A 118 -7.47 -11.86 15.48
N TYR A 119 -6.29 -11.30 15.35
CA TYR A 119 -5.54 -10.67 16.42
C TYR A 119 -5.07 -9.29 15.98
N GLY A 120 -5.08 -8.32 16.91
CA GLY A 120 -4.45 -7.02 16.69
C GLY A 120 -3.01 -6.99 17.19
N ILE A 121 -2.72 -7.80 18.21
CA ILE A 121 -1.38 -7.97 18.77
C ILE A 121 -1.12 -9.46 18.82
N GLN A 122 0.05 -9.88 18.32
CA GLN A 122 0.49 -11.25 18.44
C GLN A 122 1.99 -11.32 18.73
N ALA A 123 2.35 -12.13 19.72
CA ALA A 123 3.71 -12.60 19.89
C ALA A 123 3.97 -13.83 19.02
N TYR A 124 5.21 -13.95 18.59
CA TYR A 124 5.76 -15.06 17.86
C TYR A 124 7.03 -15.53 18.55
N SER A 125 7.45 -16.75 18.23
CA SER A 125 8.82 -17.16 18.55
C SER A 125 9.85 -16.28 17.83
N GLN A 126 11.12 -16.44 18.17
CA GLN A 126 12.23 -15.66 17.61
C GLN A 126 12.12 -15.45 16.10
N LEU A 127 12.39 -14.22 15.67
CA LEU A 127 12.37 -13.85 14.27
C LEU A 127 13.46 -14.63 13.51
N THR A 128 13.06 -15.32 12.45
CA THR A 128 13.96 -16.05 11.55
C THR A 128 13.55 -15.78 10.11
N SER A 129 14.47 -15.98 9.17
CA SER A 129 14.22 -15.73 7.74
C SER A 129 13.10 -16.60 7.16
N LYS A 130 12.84 -17.77 7.75
CA LYS A 130 11.77 -18.70 7.35
C LYS A 130 10.40 -18.37 7.94
N LYS A 131 10.31 -17.33 8.79
CA LYS A 131 9.06 -16.96 9.45
C LYS A 131 8.04 -16.50 8.42
N VAL A 132 6.80 -16.93 8.61
CA VAL A 132 5.65 -16.52 7.79
C VAL A 132 4.54 -16.09 8.73
N VAL A 133 4.05 -14.87 8.57
CA VAL A 133 2.93 -14.34 9.32
C VAL A 133 1.74 -14.15 8.39
N LYS A 134 0.64 -14.84 8.67
CA LYS A 134 -0.57 -14.78 7.85
C LYS A 134 -1.48 -13.64 8.30
N LEU A 135 -2.14 -13.00 7.35
CA LEU A 135 -3.11 -11.95 7.63
C LEU A 135 -4.49 -12.34 7.13
N ASN A 136 -5.51 -11.98 7.90
CA ASN A 136 -6.91 -12.01 7.49
C ASN A 136 -7.34 -10.64 7.01
N HIS A 137 -7.88 -10.57 5.79
CA HIS A 137 -8.43 -9.35 5.21
C HIS A 137 -9.92 -9.50 4.95
N GLN A 138 -10.71 -8.51 5.35
CA GLN A 138 -12.14 -8.44 5.06
C GLN A 138 -12.45 -7.14 4.31
N ALA A 139 -13.06 -7.24 3.14
CA ALA A 139 -13.55 -6.10 2.39
C ALA A 139 -15.09 -6.15 2.33
N SER A 140 -15.74 -5.07 2.75
CA SER A 140 -17.20 -4.94 2.71
C SER A 140 -17.75 -4.55 1.34
N GLY A 141 -16.88 -4.00 0.50
CA GLY A 141 -17.16 -3.57 -0.86
C GLY A 141 -15.90 -3.57 -1.73
N ASN A 142 -16.02 -2.94 -2.88
CA ASN A 142 -14.94 -2.80 -3.85
C ASN A 142 -14.14 -1.53 -3.54
N HIS A 143 -12.97 -1.70 -2.92
CA HIS A 143 -12.22 -0.61 -2.31
C HIS A 143 -10.72 -0.69 -2.60
N ARG A 144 -10.03 0.43 -2.39
CA ARG A 144 -8.58 0.50 -2.41
C ARG A 144 -8.05 0.64 -0.98
N PHE A 145 -7.01 -0.13 -0.68
CA PHE A 145 -6.38 -0.19 0.63
C PHE A 145 -4.87 -0.02 0.49
N VAL A 146 -4.22 0.29 1.60
CA VAL A 146 -2.76 0.31 1.74
C VAL A 146 -2.34 -0.44 2.99
N ILE A 147 -1.25 -1.20 2.91
CA ILE A 147 -0.54 -1.80 4.05
C ILE A 147 0.87 -1.24 4.07
N ASN A 148 1.32 -0.70 5.20
CA ASN A 148 2.69 -0.20 5.37
C ASN A 148 3.21 -0.46 6.78
N ILE A 149 4.53 -0.47 6.93
CA ILE A 149 5.18 -0.45 8.25
C ILE A 149 5.23 0.99 8.72
N THR A 150 4.91 1.22 10.00
CA THR A 150 5.00 2.55 10.63
C THR A 150 6.08 2.61 11.70
N GLU A 151 6.40 1.49 12.34
CA GLU A 151 7.40 1.43 13.40
C GLU A 151 8.13 0.08 13.43
N LEU A 152 9.44 0.13 13.64
CA LEU A 152 10.30 -1.01 13.89
C LEU A 152 11.02 -0.81 15.24
N GLU A 153 10.94 -1.80 16.13
CA GLU A 153 11.59 -1.80 17.44
C GLU A 153 12.58 -2.97 17.53
N ASN A 154 13.86 -2.69 17.81
CA ASN A 154 14.93 -3.71 17.92
C ASN A 154 15.06 -4.62 16.67
N ILE A 155 14.75 -4.08 15.49
CA ILE A 155 14.93 -4.72 14.19
C ILE A 155 16.17 -4.11 13.55
N GLU A 156 17.04 -4.96 12.98
CA GLU A 156 18.25 -4.52 12.30
C GLU A 156 17.89 -3.81 10.98
N GLU A 157 18.71 -2.85 10.54
CA GLU A 157 18.45 -2.08 9.32
C GLU A 157 18.45 -2.94 8.05
N ASP A 158 19.15 -4.08 8.06
CA ASP A 158 19.24 -5.04 6.95
C ASP A 158 18.22 -6.18 7.05
N GLN A 159 17.30 -6.13 8.02
CA GLN A 159 16.25 -7.14 8.14
C GLN A 159 15.26 -7.01 6.97
N ASP A 160 15.27 -8.01 6.11
CA ASP A 160 14.28 -8.20 5.06
C ASP A 160 12.87 -8.34 5.64
N ILE A 161 11.91 -7.56 5.11
CA ILE A 161 10.49 -7.64 5.45
C ILE A 161 9.66 -7.43 4.18
N PHE A 162 8.96 -8.47 3.76
CA PHE A 162 8.17 -8.47 2.54
C PHE A 162 6.71 -8.84 2.79
N LEU A 163 5.82 -8.32 1.96
CA LEU A 163 4.42 -8.70 1.86
C LEU A 163 4.19 -9.49 0.57
N ILE A 164 3.59 -10.67 0.71
CA ILE A 164 3.08 -11.47 -0.41
C ILE A 164 1.59 -11.23 -0.55
N ASP A 165 1.13 -10.79 -1.73
CA ASP A 165 -0.27 -10.85 -2.15
C ASP A 165 -0.43 -12.00 -3.15
N LYS A 166 -0.91 -13.15 -2.67
CA LYS A 166 -1.09 -14.36 -3.48
C LYS A 166 -2.18 -14.21 -4.55
N MET A 167 -3.16 -13.34 -4.32
CA MET A 167 -4.24 -13.13 -5.29
C MET A 167 -3.74 -12.34 -6.50
N ASN A 168 -2.87 -11.36 -6.26
CA ASN A 168 -2.28 -10.54 -7.33
C ASN A 168 -0.91 -11.04 -7.80
N ASN A 169 -0.39 -12.12 -7.20
CA ASN A 169 0.96 -12.63 -7.42
C ASN A 169 2.03 -11.54 -7.25
N VAL A 170 1.94 -10.78 -6.16
CA VAL A 170 2.86 -9.69 -5.84
C VAL A 170 3.72 -10.06 -4.64
N TYR A 171 4.99 -9.69 -4.73
CA TYR A 171 5.99 -9.79 -3.68
C TYR A 171 6.55 -8.38 -3.46
N PHE A 172 6.18 -7.72 -2.36
CA PHE A 172 6.41 -6.30 -2.13
C PHE A 172 7.33 -6.08 -0.93
N ASP A 173 8.34 -5.24 -1.11
CA ASP A 173 9.29 -4.87 -0.06
C ASP A 173 8.73 -3.79 0.86
N LEU A 174 8.45 -4.17 2.12
CA LEU A 174 7.96 -3.26 3.15
C LEU A 174 9.10 -2.58 3.93
N SER A 175 10.33 -3.09 3.87
CA SER A 175 11.47 -2.58 4.65
C SER A 175 11.82 -1.13 4.30
N LYS A 176 11.53 -0.71 3.07
CA LYS A 176 11.84 0.63 2.54
C LYS A 176 10.88 1.72 2.99
N GLY A 177 9.83 1.38 3.74
CA GLY A 177 8.83 2.31 4.24
C GLY A 177 7.75 2.73 3.24
N ASP A 178 7.82 2.24 2.00
CA ASP A 178 6.74 2.40 1.04
C ASP A 178 5.54 1.51 1.42
N GLY A 179 4.33 2.00 1.17
CA GLY A 179 3.10 1.23 1.39
C GLY A 179 2.69 0.41 0.16
N TYR A 180 2.27 -0.83 0.39
CA TYR A 180 1.66 -1.65 -0.65
C TYR A 180 0.19 -1.27 -0.82
N GLU A 181 -0.13 -0.57 -1.91
CA GLU A 181 -1.51 -0.27 -2.29
C GLU A 181 -2.12 -1.38 -3.16
N PHE A 182 -3.34 -1.79 -2.83
CA PHE A 182 -4.05 -2.83 -3.57
C PHE A 182 -5.55 -2.55 -3.67
N TYR A 183 -6.15 -3.14 -4.71
CA TYR A 183 -7.59 -3.22 -4.85
C TYR A 183 -8.11 -4.52 -4.24
N SER A 184 -9.28 -4.46 -3.60
CA SER A 184 -10.01 -5.62 -3.12
C SER A 184 -11.46 -5.55 -3.54
N ILE A 185 -11.98 -6.67 -4.03
CA ILE A 185 -13.43 -6.89 -4.14
C ILE A 185 -14.01 -7.23 -2.77
N LYS A 186 -15.34 -7.12 -2.63
CA LYS A 186 -16.07 -7.59 -1.45
C LYS A 186 -15.77 -9.07 -1.16
N GLY A 187 -15.40 -9.39 0.07
CA GLY A 187 -15.10 -10.77 0.47
C GLY A 187 -14.31 -10.86 1.77
N ILE A 188 -14.03 -12.10 2.17
CA ILE A 188 -13.13 -12.46 3.28
C ILE A 188 -11.98 -13.26 2.68
N PHE A 189 -10.75 -12.90 3.03
CA PHE A 189 -9.53 -13.46 2.47
C PHE A 189 -8.58 -13.84 3.61
N SER A 190 -8.54 -15.13 3.96
CA SER A 190 -7.66 -15.67 5.01
C SER A 190 -6.29 -16.14 4.53
N ASP A 191 -6.14 -16.32 3.21
CA ASP A 191 -4.95 -16.90 2.59
C ASP A 191 -4.35 -16.00 1.50
N ARG A 192 -4.76 -14.72 1.44
CA ARG A 192 -4.28 -13.78 0.43
C ARG A 192 -2.93 -13.16 0.80
N PHE A 193 -2.77 -12.77 2.05
CA PHE A 193 -1.64 -11.95 2.49
C PHE A 193 -0.75 -12.68 3.49
N GLU A 194 0.56 -12.62 3.25
CA GLU A 194 1.59 -13.13 4.14
C GLU A 194 2.72 -12.13 4.28
N ILE A 195 3.29 -12.02 5.48
CA ILE A 195 4.53 -11.29 5.73
C ILE A 195 5.64 -12.29 5.91
N VAL A 196 6.74 -12.09 5.19
CA VAL A 196 7.90 -12.99 5.15
C VAL A 196 9.20 -12.21 5.33
N PHE A 197 10.26 -12.91 5.76
CA PHE A 197 11.50 -12.30 6.25
C PHE A 197 12.76 -12.80 5.53
N GLN A 198 12.59 -13.23 4.29
CA GLN A 198 13.65 -13.63 3.39
C GLN A 198 13.26 -13.14 2.02
N GLU A 199 14.22 -12.68 1.22
CA GLU A 199 13.98 -12.45 -0.21
C GLU A 199 13.36 -13.68 -0.88
N ASP A 200 12.56 -13.45 -1.93
CA ASP A 200 11.92 -14.52 -2.66
C ASP A 200 12.96 -15.41 -3.38
N SER A 201 13.30 -16.55 -2.78
CA SER A 201 14.19 -17.55 -3.38
C SER A 201 13.68 -18.11 -4.73
N GLN A 202 12.41 -17.89 -5.11
CA GLN A 202 11.85 -18.30 -6.41
C GLN A 202 12.00 -17.22 -7.51
N THR A 203 12.57 -16.05 -7.21
CA THR A 203 12.82 -14.96 -8.19
C THR A 203 14.00 -15.19 -9.13
N LEU A 204 14.50 -16.42 -9.26
CA LEU A 204 15.16 -16.85 -10.51
C LEU A 204 14.16 -16.99 -11.68
N HIS A 205 12.86 -16.85 -11.43
CA HIS A 205 11.85 -16.59 -12.46
C HIS A 205 11.19 -15.22 -12.26
N ALA A 206 11.58 -14.28 -13.14
CA ALA A 206 11.03 -12.95 -13.40
C ALA A 206 11.31 -11.85 -12.35
N ASN A 207 12.24 -10.97 -12.73
CA ASN A 207 12.49 -9.66 -12.16
C ASN A 207 11.19 -8.84 -11.98
N ASN A 208 10.59 -8.86 -10.78
CA ASN A 208 9.54 -7.93 -10.41
C ASN A 208 10.16 -6.60 -9.96
N VAL A 209 10.76 -5.88 -10.92
CA VAL A 209 11.10 -4.48 -10.74
C VAL A 209 9.78 -3.72 -10.67
N SER A 210 9.48 -3.07 -9.55
CA SER A 210 8.37 -2.13 -9.42
C SER A 210 8.36 -1.17 -10.62
N PHE A 211 7.37 -1.32 -11.50
CA PHE A 211 7.27 -0.46 -12.67
C PHE A 211 6.99 0.97 -12.21
N THR A 212 7.95 1.87 -12.40
CA THR A 212 7.76 3.31 -12.21
C THR A 212 7.59 3.98 -13.57
N THR A 213 6.98 5.16 -13.63
CA THR A 213 6.83 5.95 -14.88
C THR A 213 8.17 6.33 -15.54
N LYS A 214 9.30 6.06 -14.87
CA LYS A 214 10.67 6.14 -15.43
C LYS A 214 10.91 5.09 -16.51
N ASN A 215 10.22 3.95 -16.46
CA ASN A 215 10.33 2.88 -17.45
C ASN A 215 9.52 3.14 -18.74
N MET A 216 8.74 4.23 -18.77
CA MET A 216 8.03 4.73 -19.94
C MET A 216 8.85 5.84 -20.62
N TYR A 217 9.16 5.70 -21.90
CA TYR A 217 9.86 6.75 -22.65
C TYR A 217 9.54 6.71 -24.14
N LEU A 218 9.71 7.87 -24.80
CA LEU A 218 9.66 7.98 -26.25
C LEU A 218 11.08 8.09 -26.77
N GLN A 219 11.47 7.16 -27.64
CA GLN A 219 12.74 7.24 -28.35
C GLN A 219 12.57 8.15 -29.57
N ARG A 220 13.12 9.37 -29.47
CA ARG A 220 12.84 10.49 -30.39
C ARG A 220 13.36 10.30 -31.82
N ASN A 221 14.42 9.53 -32.03
CA ASN A 221 14.98 9.31 -33.37
C ASN A 221 14.11 8.40 -34.26
N ILE A 222 13.30 7.54 -33.64
CA ILE A 222 12.44 6.58 -34.33
C ILE A 222 10.96 6.79 -33.99
N ASN A 223 10.63 7.90 -33.32
CA ASN A 223 9.29 8.23 -32.80
C ASN A 223 8.53 7.02 -32.25
N THR A 224 9.21 6.20 -31.43
CA THR A 224 8.64 4.95 -30.91
C THR A 224 8.57 4.99 -29.39
N PHE A 225 7.41 4.67 -28.85
CA PHE A 225 7.13 4.66 -27.42
C PHE A 225 7.38 3.27 -26.83
N PHE A 226 8.03 3.24 -25.67
CA PHE A 226 8.34 2.02 -24.93
C PHE A 226 7.83 2.12 -23.49
N ALA A 227 7.37 0.99 -22.96
CA ALA A 227 7.13 0.80 -21.53
C ALA A 227 7.79 -0.52 -21.10
N LYS A 228 9.02 -0.42 -20.60
CA LYS A 228 9.83 -1.59 -20.25
C LYS A 228 9.46 -2.14 -18.88
N GLN A 229 9.61 -3.45 -18.67
CA GLN A 229 9.37 -4.08 -17.35
C GLN A 229 7.91 -3.96 -16.86
N LEU A 230 6.95 -3.67 -17.75
CA LEU A 230 5.54 -3.76 -17.38
C LEU A 230 5.07 -5.19 -17.54
N ILE A 231 5.12 -5.93 -16.44
CA ILE A 231 4.71 -7.34 -16.39
C ILE A 231 3.22 -7.45 -16.68
N ASN A 232 2.83 -8.49 -17.42
CA ASN A 232 1.46 -8.77 -17.89
C ASN A 232 0.89 -7.80 -18.94
N GLY A 233 1.64 -6.77 -19.35
CA GLY A 233 1.21 -5.79 -20.34
C GLY A 233 0.10 -4.85 -19.84
N ALA A 234 -0.66 -4.28 -20.77
CA ALA A 234 -1.73 -3.32 -20.50
C ALA A 234 -3.07 -3.77 -21.08
N SER A 235 -4.16 -3.54 -20.33
CA SER A 235 -5.51 -3.74 -20.86
C SER A 235 -5.84 -2.73 -21.95
N LYS A 236 -5.28 -1.51 -21.86
CA LYS A 236 -5.49 -0.46 -22.86
C LYS A 236 -4.32 0.53 -22.88
N LEU A 237 -3.94 0.98 -24.07
CA LEU A 237 -3.08 2.14 -24.29
C LEU A 237 -3.86 3.19 -25.04
N THR A 238 -3.87 4.42 -24.54
CA THR A 238 -4.52 5.56 -25.19
C THR A 238 -3.53 6.70 -25.31
N VAL A 239 -3.46 7.34 -26.47
CA VAL A 239 -2.67 8.57 -26.67
C VAL A 239 -3.61 9.71 -26.98
N VAL A 240 -3.46 10.82 -26.26
CA VAL A 240 -4.24 12.04 -26.46
C VAL A 240 -3.33 13.24 -26.72
N ASN A 241 -3.82 14.20 -27.50
CA ASN A 241 -3.17 15.51 -27.63
C ASN A 241 -3.57 16.44 -26.47
N LEU A 242 -2.99 17.65 -26.42
CA LEU A 242 -3.28 18.63 -25.36
C LEU A 242 -4.72 19.17 -25.38
N GLN A 243 -5.43 19.02 -26.50
CA GLN A 243 -6.85 19.35 -26.63
C GLN A 243 -7.75 18.20 -26.15
N GLY A 244 -7.19 17.11 -25.64
CA GLY A 244 -7.92 15.94 -25.15
C GLY A 244 -8.45 15.03 -26.26
N GLN A 245 -8.10 15.27 -27.53
CA GLN A 245 -8.50 14.41 -28.62
C GLN A 245 -7.69 13.13 -28.60
N LYS A 246 -8.38 11.99 -28.75
CA LYS A 246 -7.77 10.66 -28.85
C LYS A 246 -7.14 10.48 -30.23
N ILE A 247 -5.85 10.18 -30.24
CA ILE A 247 -5.03 10.00 -31.44
C ILE A 247 -4.79 8.51 -31.71
N LEU A 248 -4.65 7.72 -30.65
CA LEU A 248 -4.45 6.28 -30.74
C LEU A 248 -5.14 5.59 -29.56
N GLU A 249 -5.72 4.43 -29.82
CA GLU A 249 -6.23 3.53 -28.79
C GLU A 249 -5.99 2.08 -29.20
N LEU A 250 -5.37 1.34 -28.29
CA LEU A 250 -5.04 -0.07 -28.45
C LEU A 250 -5.56 -0.82 -27.22
N PHE A 251 -6.09 -2.03 -27.44
CA PHE A 251 -6.59 -2.90 -26.38
C PHE A 251 -5.71 -4.13 -26.28
N ASN A 252 -5.63 -4.72 -25.07
CA ASN A 252 -4.88 -5.94 -24.79
C ASN A 252 -3.42 -5.89 -25.26
N VAL A 253 -2.76 -4.76 -25.03
CA VAL A 253 -1.37 -4.54 -25.42
C VAL A 253 -0.47 -5.45 -24.57
N THR A 254 0.26 -6.35 -25.22
CA THR A 254 1.08 -7.34 -24.50
C THR A 254 2.35 -6.71 -23.95
N GLN A 255 3.02 -7.39 -23.01
CA GLN A 255 4.34 -6.98 -22.54
C GLN A 255 5.34 -6.91 -23.71
N GLN A 256 5.29 -7.88 -24.63
CA GLN A 256 6.16 -7.91 -25.80
C GLN A 256 5.93 -6.70 -26.73
N ASP A 257 4.69 -6.25 -26.91
CA ASP A 257 4.38 -5.06 -27.72
C ASP A 257 4.99 -3.80 -27.09
N LEU A 258 4.87 -3.65 -25.78
CA LEU A 258 5.42 -2.51 -25.03
C LEU A 258 6.96 -2.51 -24.98
N GLU A 259 7.56 -3.70 -24.95
CA GLU A 259 9.00 -3.86 -24.99
C GLU A 259 9.56 -3.69 -26.40
N SER A 260 8.87 -4.18 -27.44
CA SER A 260 9.27 -4.01 -28.84
C SER A 260 9.01 -2.59 -29.35
N GLY A 261 8.09 -1.88 -28.70
CA GLY A 261 7.80 -0.48 -28.93
C GLY A 261 6.60 -0.25 -29.85
N ILE A 262 5.90 0.86 -29.62
CA ILE A 262 4.72 1.28 -30.37
C ILE A 262 5.08 2.53 -31.17
N SER A 263 5.00 2.42 -32.49
CA SER A 263 5.40 3.50 -33.40
C SER A 263 4.39 4.65 -33.41
N PHE A 264 4.89 5.87 -33.26
CA PHE A 264 4.17 7.14 -33.42
C PHE A 264 4.59 7.88 -34.69
N ASN A 265 5.14 7.19 -35.70
CA ASN A 265 5.64 7.82 -36.93
C ASN A 265 4.58 8.61 -37.71
N ASN A 266 3.31 8.27 -37.55
CA ASN A 266 2.19 8.96 -38.20
C ASN A 266 1.64 10.15 -37.38
N PHE A 267 2.26 10.48 -36.24
CA PHE A 267 1.81 11.59 -35.40
C PHE A 267 2.47 12.88 -35.86
N LEU A 268 1.72 13.99 -35.75
CA LEU A 268 2.26 15.32 -36.00
C LEU A 268 3.25 15.72 -34.90
N SER A 269 4.18 16.63 -35.21
CA SER A 269 5.11 17.18 -34.23
C SER A 269 4.35 17.97 -33.15
N ASN A 270 4.13 17.35 -31.98
CA ASN A 270 3.37 17.92 -30.88
C ASN A 270 3.69 17.21 -29.55
N THR A 271 3.15 17.74 -28.46
CA THR A 271 3.10 17.09 -27.16
C THR A 271 1.88 16.19 -27.06
N TYR A 272 2.09 14.97 -26.58
CA TYR A 272 1.05 13.99 -26.33
C TYR A 272 1.12 13.46 -24.89
N VAL A 273 -0.01 12.94 -24.41
CA VAL A 273 -0.10 12.21 -23.15
C VAL A 273 -0.46 10.76 -23.47
N VAL A 274 0.39 9.84 -23.04
CA VAL A 274 0.18 8.39 -23.11
C VAL A 274 -0.43 7.93 -21.79
N LEU A 275 -1.59 7.29 -21.87
CA LEU A 275 -2.33 6.69 -20.77
C LEU A 275 -2.27 5.17 -20.96
N LEU A 276 -1.73 4.47 -19.97
CA LEU A 276 -1.59 3.03 -19.99
C LEU A 276 -2.41 2.44 -18.85
N GLN A 277 -3.51 1.79 -19.19
CA GLN A 277 -4.36 1.09 -18.24
C GLN A 277 -3.82 -0.32 -18.06
N THR A 278 -3.37 -0.66 -16.86
CA THR A 278 -2.89 -2.00 -16.53
C THR A 278 -4.04 -3.00 -16.54
N LYS A 279 -3.72 -4.31 -16.55
CA LYS A 279 -4.74 -5.36 -16.37
C LYS A 279 -5.42 -5.33 -15.00
N SER A 280 -4.74 -4.75 -14.00
CA SER A 280 -5.31 -4.44 -12.68
C SER A 280 -6.08 -3.12 -12.63
N HIS A 281 -6.38 -2.51 -13.79
CA HIS A 281 -7.10 -1.24 -13.97
C HIS A 281 -6.40 0.04 -13.44
N GLY A 282 -5.18 -0.03 -12.94
CA GLY A 282 -4.36 1.14 -12.64
C GLY A 282 -4.03 1.94 -13.91
N ILE A 283 -3.97 3.27 -13.81
CA ILE A 283 -3.64 4.14 -14.95
C ILE A 283 -2.26 4.75 -14.74
N LEU A 284 -1.36 4.47 -15.67
CA LEU A 284 -0.02 5.05 -15.74
C LEU A 284 0.01 6.12 -16.82
N THR A 285 0.58 7.28 -16.51
CA THR A 285 0.54 8.45 -17.41
C THR A 285 1.95 8.93 -17.74
N LYS A 286 2.21 9.20 -19.03
CA LYS A 286 3.48 9.78 -19.50
C LYS A 286 3.25 10.87 -20.54
N LYS A 287 3.78 12.07 -20.27
CA LYS A 287 3.90 13.14 -21.27
C LYS A 287 5.10 12.87 -22.18
N VAL A 288 4.90 12.97 -23.49
CA VAL A 288 5.93 12.78 -24.53
C VAL A 288 5.85 13.89 -25.56
N VAL A 289 6.98 14.17 -26.23
CA VAL A 289 7.07 15.17 -27.30
C VAL A 289 7.55 14.47 -28.56
N VAL A 290 6.67 14.37 -29.55
CA VAL A 290 6.99 13.87 -30.89
C VAL A 290 7.52 15.05 -31.71
N LYS A 291 8.63 14.84 -32.43
CA LYS A 291 9.24 15.84 -33.29
C LYS A 291 9.13 15.42 -34.74
#